data_AF-U2E9E9-F1
#
_entry.id   AF-U2E9E9-F1
#
_cell.length_a   1.000
_cell.length_b   1.000
_cell.length_c   1.000
_cell.angle_alpha   90.00
_cell.angle_beta   90.00
_cell.angle_gamma   90.00
#
_symmetry.space_group_name_H-M   'P 1'
#
loop_
_entity.id
_entity.type
_entity.pdbx_description
1 polymer ?
#
loop_
_entity_poly.entity_id
_entity_poly.type
_entity_poly.pdbx_seq_one_letter_code
_entity_poly.pdbx_strand_id
1 'polypeptide(L)' 'ISFSRGWMALHNPENRRKVTGELSTMEFSIAMLASGGWTNKEIGEHLGISINTVKHYLTDIFCKLNVKKRDELKKFMLK' A
#
# COMPACT_ATOMS: atom_id res chain seq x y z
N ILE A 1 14.72 16.45 -2.82
CA ILE A 1 13.33 16.18 -3.24
C ILE A 1 12.61 15.55 -2.06
N SER A 2 12.06 16.38 -1.16
CA SER A 2 11.35 15.95 0.04
C SER A 2 9.87 15.95 -0.30
N PHE A 3 9.32 14.79 -0.63
CA PHE A 3 7.87 14.61 -0.71
C PHE A 3 7.35 14.46 0.71
N SER A 4 7.35 15.61 1.39
CA SER A 4 6.98 15.77 2.77
C SER A 4 5.49 15.50 2.93
N ARG A 5 5.15 15.04 4.14
CA ARG A 5 3.84 14.80 4.75
C ARG A 5 2.68 15.76 4.38
N GLY A 6 2.92 16.86 3.67
CA GLY A 6 1.91 17.82 3.20
C GLY A 6 0.98 17.32 2.08
N TRP A 7 1.44 16.43 1.18
CA TRP A 7 0.57 15.94 0.09
C TRP A 7 -0.52 14.98 0.57
N MET A 8 -0.22 14.16 1.59
CA MET A 8 -1.22 13.27 2.21
C MET A 8 -2.27 14.04 3.03
N ALA A 9 -1.89 15.17 3.64
CA ALA A 9 -2.81 15.99 4.41
C ALA A 9 -3.83 16.76 3.56
N LEU A 10 -3.49 17.04 2.29
CA LEU A 10 -4.30 17.91 1.42
C LEU A 10 -5.27 17.16 0.48
N HIS A 11 -4.99 15.90 0.11
CA HIS A 11 -5.68 15.30 -1.04
C HIS A 11 -6.69 14.19 -0.76
N ASN A 12 -6.96 13.82 0.50
CA ASN A 12 -7.87 12.71 0.69
C ASN A 12 -8.65 12.70 2.03
N PRO A 13 -9.56 13.65 2.26
CA PRO A 13 -10.58 13.51 3.30
C PRO A 13 -11.62 12.41 2.98
N GLU A 14 -11.64 11.86 1.74
CA GLU A 14 -12.78 11.09 1.21
C GLU A 14 -12.54 9.64 0.74
N ASN A 15 -11.35 9.01 0.89
CA ASN A 15 -11.22 7.53 0.69
C ASN A 15 -11.76 6.74 1.90
N ARG A 16 -12.91 7.14 2.43
CA ARG A 16 -13.69 6.40 3.43
C ARG A 16 -14.39 5.17 2.86
N ARG A 17 -14.10 4.75 1.63
CA ARG A 17 -14.61 3.48 1.10
C ARG A 17 -13.57 2.40 1.35
N LYS A 18 -13.55 1.95 2.61
CA LYS A 18 -12.86 0.76 3.08
C LYS A 18 -13.31 -0.43 2.26
N VAL A 19 -12.48 -0.91 1.33
CA VAL A 19 -12.81 -2.10 0.52
C VAL A 19 -12.77 -3.37 1.38
N THR A 20 -12.04 -3.35 2.49
CA THR A 20 -12.11 -4.35 3.56
C THR A 20 -11.67 -3.69 4.87
N GLY A 21 -12.55 -2.93 5.53
CA GLY A 21 -12.38 -2.42 6.90
C GLY A 21 -11.21 -1.45 7.24
N GLU A 22 -10.04 -1.52 6.60
CA GLU A 22 -8.79 -0.91 7.13
C GLU A 22 -7.83 -0.38 6.04
N LEU A 23 -8.00 -0.74 4.77
CA LEU A 23 -7.15 -0.29 3.66
C LEU A 23 -7.88 0.65 2.70
N SER A 24 -7.20 1.70 2.25
CA SER A 24 -7.62 2.52 1.11
C SER A 24 -7.46 1.75 -0.21
N THR A 25 -8.19 2.15 -1.26
CA THR A 25 -8.13 1.52 -2.60
C THR A 25 -6.70 1.39 -3.13
N MET A 26 -5.86 2.43 -2.93
CA MET A 26 -4.47 2.43 -3.37
C MET A 26 -3.62 1.44 -2.58
N GLU A 27 -3.84 1.37 -1.27
CA GLU A 27 -3.16 0.44 -0.36
C GLU A 27 -3.52 -1.00 -0.68
N PHE A 28 -4.80 -1.24 -0.97
CA PHE A 28 -5.30 -2.54 -1.41
C PHE A 28 -4.65 -2.95 -2.75
N SER A 29 -4.57 -2.06 -3.73
CA SER A 29 -3.87 -2.35 -5.00
C SER A 29 -2.40 -2.71 -4.79
N ILE A 30 -1.70 -1.97 -3.94
CA ILE A 30 -0.30 -2.26 -3.59
C ILE A 30 -0.18 -3.60 -2.86
N ALA A 31 -1.08 -3.88 -1.91
CA ALA A 31 -1.11 -5.14 -1.17
C ALA A 31 -1.39 -6.35 -2.08
N MET A 32 -2.34 -6.20 -3.02
CA MET A 32 -2.68 -7.19 -4.03
C MET A 32 -1.48 -7.51 -4.92
N LEU A 33 -0.84 -6.50 -5.52
CA LEU A 33 0.35 -6.70 -6.35
C LEU A 33 1.50 -7.33 -5.55
N ALA A 34 1.67 -6.88 -4.29
CA ALA A 34 2.68 -7.44 -3.41
C ALA A 34 2.41 -8.91 -3.06
N SER A 35 1.14 -9.29 -2.83
CA SER A 35 0.72 -10.67 -2.60
C SER A 35 0.94 -11.56 -3.84
N GLY A 36 0.81 -10.99 -5.03
CA GLY A 36 1.09 -11.62 -6.32
C GLY A 36 2.57 -11.81 -6.64
N GLY A 37 3.48 -11.38 -5.75
CA GLY A 37 4.92 -11.56 -5.91
C GLY A 37 5.66 -10.40 -6.60
N TRP A 38 4.99 -9.29 -6.90
CA TRP A 38 5.58 -8.16 -7.62
C TRP A 38 6.62 -7.39 -6.81
N THR A 39 7.81 -7.16 -7.33
CA THR A 39 8.82 -6.38 -6.61
C THR A 39 8.36 -4.93 -6.37
N ASN A 40 8.89 -4.27 -5.34
CA ASN A 40 8.54 -2.87 -5.05
C ASN A 40 8.85 -1.93 -6.23
N LYS A 41 9.79 -2.32 -7.09
CA LYS A 41 10.11 -1.63 -8.33
C LYS A 41 8.98 -1.79 -9.35
N GLU A 42 8.58 -3.03 -9.65
CA GLU A 42 7.48 -3.30 -10.59
C GLU A 42 6.16 -2.68 -10.14
N ILE A 43 5.85 -2.72 -8.84
CA ILE A 43 4.67 -2.05 -8.29
C ILE A 43 4.74 -0.54 -8.53
N GLY A 44 5.91 0.06 -8.33
CA GLY A 44 6.11 1.49 -8.56
C GLY A 44 5.98 1.85 -10.03
N GLU A 45 6.58 1.08 -10.92
CA GLU A 45 6.46 1.26 -12.37
C GLU A 45 5.01 1.08 -12.84
N HIS A 46 4.30 0.09 -12.31
CA HIS A 46 2.91 -0.20 -12.67
C HIS A 46 1.93 0.90 -12.20
N LEU A 47 2.15 1.44 -11.00
CA LEU A 47 1.30 2.48 -10.41
C LEU A 47 1.78 3.91 -10.75
N GLY A 48 2.91 4.05 -11.46
CA GLY A 48 3.51 5.34 -11.77
C GLY A 48 4.04 6.10 -10.54
N ILE A 49 4.42 5.39 -9.48
CA ILE A 49 4.94 5.98 -8.23
C ILE A 49 6.37 5.52 -7.94
N SER A 50 7.11 6.34 -7.21
CA SER A 50 8.47 6.01 -6.79
C SER A 50 8.52 4.78 -5.88
N ILE A 51 9.60 3.99 -5.98
CA ILE A 51 9.85 2.83 -5.11
C ILE A 51 9.79 3.20 -3.62
N ASN A 52 10.27 4.38 -3.25
CA ASN A 52 10.18 4.90 -1.88
C ASN A 52 8.74 5.08 -1.41
N THR A 53 7.86 5.55 -2.31
CA THR A 53 6.43 5.70 -2.05
C THR A 53 5.79 4.33 -1.86
N VAL A 54 6.13 3.34 -2.70
CA VAL A 54 5.68 1.94 -2.54
C VAL A 54 6.12 1.37 -1.19
N LYS A 55 7.39 1.57 -0.80
CA LYS A 55 7.90 1.14 0.51
C LYS A 55 7.11 1.77 1.65
N HIS A 56 6.80 3.06 1.55
CA HIS A 56 6.04 3.76 2.58
C HIS A 56 4.63 3.18 2.73
N TYR A 57 3.93 2.99 1.61
CA TYR A 57 2.62 2.34 1.62
C TYR A 57 2.67 0.92 2.16
N LEU A 58 3.65 0.11 1.76
CA LEU A 58 3.81 -1.25 2.28
C LEU A 58 4.03 -1.27 3.79
N THR A 59 4.84 -0.35 4.34
CA THR A 59 5.01 -0.23 5.79
C THR A 59 3.70 0.14 6.49
N ASP A 60 2.93 1.08 5.92
CA ASP A 60 1.64 1.48 6.49
C ASP A 60 0.61 0.34 6.43
N ILE A 61 0.55 -0.38 5.30
CA ILE A 61 -0.25 -1.60 5.10
C ILE A 61 0.13 -2.67 6.12
N PHE A 62 1.42 -2.93 6.31
CA PHE A 62 1.90 -3.91 7.29
C PHE A 62 1.52 -3.53 8.72
N CYS A 63 1.59 -2.25 9.04
CA CYS A 63 1.18 -1.72 10.35
C CYS A 63 -0.34 -1.89 10.55
N LYS A 64 -1.14 -1.50 9.56
CA LYS A 64 -2.61 -1.59 9.58
C LYS A 64 -3.10 -3.03 9.70
N LEU A 65 -2.56 -3.92 8.88
CA LEU A 65 -2.93 -5.33 8.88
C LEU A 65 -2.23 -6.15 9.99
N ASN A 66 -1.36 -5.51 10.78
CA ASN A 66 -0.55 -6.13 11.82
C ASN A 66 0.23 -7.37 11.35
N VAL A 67 0.70 -7.33 10.10
CA VAL A 67 1.50 -8.41 9.48
C VAL A 67 2.94 -8.00 9.40
N LYS A 68 3.84 -8.91 9.77
CA LYS A 68 5.29 -8.63 9.81
C LYS A 68 5.99 -9.07 8.54
N LYS A 69 5.36 -9.98 7.78
CA LYS A 69 5.96 -10.56 6.58
C LYS A 69 5.05 -10.44 5.38
N ARG A 70 5.68 -10.22 4.23
CA ARG A 70 5.04 -10.25 2.92
C ARG A 70 4.34 -11.58 2.62
N ASP A 71 4.82 -12.68 3.19
CA ASP A 71 4.18 -13.99 3.08
C ASP A 71 2.85 -14.05 3.84
N GLU A 72 2.77 -13.41 5.01
CA GLU A 72 1.51 -13.28 5.76
C GLU A 72 0.52 -12.37 5.06
N LEU A 73 0.99 -11.31 4.40
CA LEU A 73 0.16 -10.46 3.54
C LEU A 73 -0.51 -11.29 2.44
N LYS A 74 0.24 -12.22 1.83
CA LYS A 74 -0.31 -13.14 0.83
C LYS A 74 -1.39 -14.05 1.42
N LYS A 75 -1.17 -14.56 2.63
CA LYS A 75 -2.17 -15.36 3.36
C LYS A 75 -3.41 -14.55 3.75
N PHE A 76 -3.27 -13.25 4.00
CA PHE A 76 -4.38 -12.36 4.33
C PHE A 76 -5.22 -12.00 3.10
N MET A 77 -4.59 -11.80 1.94
CA MET A 77 -5.28 -11.44 0.69
C MET A 77 -5.94 -12.63 -0.02
N LEU A 78 -5.42 -13.85 0.17
CA LEU A 78 -5.96 -15.09 -0.42
C LEU A 78 -7.05 -15.77 0.41
N LYS A 79 -7.47 -15.16 1.53
CA LYS A 79 -8.44 -15.74 2.47
C LYS A 79 -9.75 -14.97 2.39
#